data_AF-A0A535TQZ8-F1
#
_entry.id   AF-A0A535TQZ8-F1
#
_cell.length_a   1.000
_cell.length_b   1.000
_cell.length_c   1.000
_cell.angle_alpha   90.00
_cell.angle_beta   90.00
_cell.angle_gamma   90.00
#
_symmetry.space_group_name_H-M   'P 1'
#
loop_
_entity.id
_entity.type
_entity.pdbx_description
1 polymer ?
#
loop_
_entity_poly.entity_id
_entity_poly.type
_entity_poly.pdbx_seq_one_letter_code
_entity_poly.pdbx_strand_id
1 'polypeptide(L)'
;MDDSVARFRWLRVPALVTVVGLLVAACGTSSPTTSNLAKDQTLRVNIVTEPNSLDPGQEQYSYEGAVGASISEALLKIKPDLSDAAPATAASYSVSSDGLTWTFKIRSNAKWSDGKPVTGADFVYAWQRILDPRLAAPYADPFFDGTIAGAADYGSLDAVKDAAKIPASSSSCRRRRPSSNGSPASGCRPPFARTWSTSTAPTSGRPRRPR
;
A
#
# COMPACT_ATOMS: atom_id res chain seq x y z
N MET A 1 -66.16 -49.18 -18.97
CA MET A 1 -65.34 -49.30 -17.75
C MET A 1 -63.95 -48.77 -18.05
N ASP A 2 -63.66 -47.49 -17.80
CA ASP A 2 -62.27 -47.01 -17.81
C ASP A 2 -62.12 -45.77 -16.90
N ASP A 3 -62.37 -45.97 -15.59
CA ASP A 3 -62.24 -44.93 -14.56
C ASP A 3 -60.91 -45.04 -13.77
N SER A 4 -60.02 -45.96 -14.16
CA SER A 4 -58.84 -46.33 -13.38
C SER A 4 -57.60 -45.48 -13.68
N VAL A 5 -57.55 -44.79 -14.83
CA VAL A 5 -56.35 -44.07 -15.30
C VAL A 5 -56.29 -42.63 -14.75
N ALA A 6 -57.43 -42.02 -14.40
CA ALA A 6 -57.49 -40.62 -13.96
C ALA A 6 -57.06 -40.40 -12.49
N ARG A 7 -57.24 -41.41 -11.62
CA ARG A 7 -56.96 -41.29 -10.18
C ARG A 7 -55.46 -41.34 -9.85
N PHE A 8 -54.63 -41.85 -10.76
CA PHE A 8 -53.18 -41.99 -10.55
C PHE A 8 -52.37 -40.75 -10.98
N ARG A 9 -52.97 -39.83 -11.74
CA ARG A 9 -52.30 -38.59 -12.19
C ARG A 9 -52.36 -37.46 -11.17
N TRP A 10 -53.32 -37.49 -10.24
CA TRP A 10 -53.53 -36.45 -9.22
C TRP A 10 -52.64 -36.60 -7.97
N LEU A 11 -52.06 -37.79 -7.75
CA LEU A 11 -51.16 -38.04 -6.61
C LEU A 11 -49.68 -37.70 -6.88
N ARG A 12 -49.30 -37.43 -8.14
CA ARG A 12 -47.90 -37.16 -8.53
C ARG A 12 -47.49 -35.68 -8.43
N VAL A 13 -48.46 -34.77 -8.42
CA VAL A 13 -48.21 -33.32 -8.32
C VAL A 13 -47.79 -32.88 -6.91
N PRO A 14 -48.42 -33.32 -5.80
CA PRO A 14 -47.98 -32.88 -4.46
C PRO A 14 -46.61 -33.45 -4.06
N ALA A 15 -46.25 -34.64 -4.53
CA ALA A 15 -44.94 -35.26 -4.25
C ALA A 15 -43.76 -34.50 -4.89
N LEU A 16 -43.94 -33.98 -6.11
CA LEU A 16 -42.89 -33.24 -6.81
C LEU A 16 -42.67 -31.84 -6.21
N VAL A 17 -43.74 -31.18 -5.77
CA VAL A 17 -43.68 -29.86 -5.10
C VAL A 17 -42.98 -29.95 -3.74
N THR A 18 -43.17 -31.05 -3.02
CA THR A 18 -42.55 -31.26 -1.70
C THR A 18 -41.04 -31.54 -1.80
N VAL A 19 -40.59 -32.28 -2.83
CA VAL A 19 -39.15 -32.56 -3.06
C VAL A 19 -38.39 -31.32 -3.53
N VAL A 20 -39.01 -30.46 -4.36
CA VAL A 20 -38.40 -29.20 -4.79
C VAL A 20 -38.32 -28.18 -3.64
N GLY A 21 -39.29 -28.16 -2.72
CA GLY A 21 -39.23 -27.32 -1.52
C GLY A 21 -38.07 -27.67 -0.58
N LEU A 22 -37.74 -28.97 -0.44
CA LEU A 22 -36.60 -29.44 0.36
C LEU A 22 -35.24 -29.12 -0.29
N LEU A 23 -35.16 -29.05 -1.62
CA LEU A 23 -33.93 -28.70 -2.35
C LEU A 23 -33.62 -27.19 -2.32
N VAL A 24 -34.64 -26.32 -2.23
CA VAL A 24 -34.45 -24.86 -2.10
C VAL A 24 -34.03 -24.46 -0.69
N ALA A 25 -34.48 -25.18 0.35
CA ALA A 25 -34.04 -24.93 1.73
C ALA A 25 -32.58 -25.34 2.00
N ALA A 26 -32.01 -26.25 1.18
CA ALA A 26 -30.63 -26.70 1.30
C ALA A 26 -29.61 -25.78 0.59
N CYS A 27 -30.08 -24.82 -0.20
CA CYS A 27 -29.22 -23.98 -1.03
C CYS A 27 -29.63 -22.51 -0.91
N GLY A 28 -29.11 -21.81 0.11
CA GLY A 28 -29.24 -20.36 0.14
C GLY A 28 -29.38 -19.69 1.50
N THR A 29 -28.57 -20.08 2.48
CA THR A 29 -28.30 -19.18 3.60
C THR A 29 -26.91 -19.47 4.15
N SER A 30 -25.90 -18.93 3.46
CA SER A 30 -24.62 -18.62 4.09
C SER A 30 -24.93 -17.70 5.27
N SER A 31 -25.03 -18.30 6.46
CA SER A 31 -25.17 -17.54 7.70
C SER A 31 -24.04 -16.51 7.74
N PRO A 32 -24.33 -15.23 7.97
CA PRO A 32 -23.26 -14.27 8.18
C PRO A 32 -22.53 -14.77 9.41
N THR A 33 -21.26 -15.15 9.23
CA THR A 33 -20.37 -15.43 10.36
C THR A 33 -20.22 -14.10 11.09
N THR A 34 -21.15 -13.79 12.00
CA THR A 34 -21.00 -12.74 12.97
C THR A 34 -19.84 -13.18 13.84
N SER A 35 -18.63 -12.78 13.45
CA SER A 35 -17.43 -12.93 14.25
C SER A 35 -17.76 -12.35 15.62
N ASN A 36 -17.76 -13.21 16.64
CA ASN A 36 -18.07 -12.83 18.01
C ASN A 36 -16.81 -12.12 18.57
N LEU A 37 -16.56 -10.91 18.08
CA LEU A 37 -15.40 -10.12 18.44
C LEU A 37 -15.51 -9.68 19.90
N ALA A 38 -14.38 -9.71 20.62
CA ALA A 38 -14.32 -9.19 21.98
C ALA A 38 -14.76 -7.71 22.03
N LYS A 39 -15.47 -7.32 23.09
CA LYS A 39 -15.87 -5.91 23.28
C LYS A 39 -14.67 -4.98 23.40
N ASP A 40 -13.58 -5.47 24.00
CA ASP A 40 -12.29 -4.79 24.05
C ASP A 40 -11.39 -5.33 22.93
N GLN A 41 -10.89 -4.45 22.07
CA GLN A 41 -9.97 -4.76 20.97
C GLN A 41 -8.53 -4.34 21.30
N THR A 42 -8.16 -4.34 22.58
CA THR A 42 -6.80 -4.06 23.02
C THR A 42 -5.91 -5.27 22.85
N LEU A 43 -4.87 -5.12 22.01
CA LEU A 43 -3.79 -6.09 21.89
C LEU A 43 -2.56 -5.58 22.65
N ARG A 44 -2.00 -6.42 23.53
CA ARG A 44 -0.73 -6.16 24.23
C ARG A 44 0.31 -7.14 23.73
N VAL A 45 1.40 -6.63 23.17
CA VAL A 45 2.48 -7.43 22.57
C VAL A 45 3.79 -7.09 23.28
N ASN A 46 4.60 -8.11 23.55
CA ASN A 46 5.98 -7.93 24.00
C ASN A 46 6.90 -7.77 22.78
N ILE A 47 7.61 -6.64 22.68
CA ILE A 47 8.53 -6.34 21.57
C ILE A 47 10.00 -6.72 21.88
N VAL A 48 10.23 -7.50 22.93
CA VAL A 48 11.55 -8.00 23.40
C VAL A 48 12.44 -6.93 24.00
N THR A 49 12.67 -5.82 23.30
CA THR A 49 13.52 -4.70 23.74
C THR A 49 13.06 -3.37 23.13
N GLU A 50 13.57 -2.26 23.65
CA GLU A 50 13.33 -0.92 23.12
C GLU A 50 13.96 -0.78 21.71
N PRO A 51 13.21 -0.25 20.72
CA PRO A 51 13.74 0.11 19.40
C PRO A 51 14.87 1.13 19.45
N ASN A 52 15.97 0.89 18.72
CA ASN A 52 17.05 1.87 18.63
C ASN A 52 16.65 3.09 17.78
N SER A 53 15.76 2.89 16.82
CA SER A 53 15.25 3.90 15.91
C SER A 53 13.85 3.51 15.42
N LEU A 54 13.04 4.52 15.12
CA LEU A 54 11.75 4.39 14.41
C LEU A 54 11.83 5.03 13.01
N ASP A 55 13.04 5.32 12.56
CA ASP A 55 13.31 5.80 11.22
C ASP A 55 13.50 4.59 10.29
N PRO A 56 12.60 4.36 9.30
CA PRO A 56 12.68 3.20 8.42
C PRO A 56 14.00 3.07 7.64
N GLY A 57 14.75 4.17 7.47
CA GLY A 57 16.07 4.16 6.83
C GLY A 57 17.23 3.80 7.76
N GLN A 58 16.95 3.52 9.04
CA GLN A 58 17.94 3.22 10.09
C GLN A 58 17.58 1.97 10.92
N GLU A 59 16.41 1.39 10.70
CA GLU A 59 16.00 0.12 11.34
C GLU A 59 16.94 -1.02 10.92
N GLN A 60 17.28 -1.92 11.86
CA GLN A 60 18.24 -3.01 11.65
C GLN A 60 17.75 -4.38 12.14
N TYR A 61 16.75 -4.42 13.02
CA TYR A 61 16.24 -5.68 13.54
C TYR A 61 14.73 -5.78 13.39
N SER A 62 14.25 -7.02 13.54
CA SER A 62 12.85 -7.36 13.32
C SER A 62 11.90 -6.72 14.33
N TYR A 63 12.36 -6.42 15.54
CA TYR A 63 11.52 -5.76 16.56
C TYR A 63 11.28 -4.28 16.23
N GLU A 64 12.25 -3.56 15.66
CA GLU A 64 11.98 -2.22 15.12
C GLU A 64 11.03 -2.31 13.92
N GLY A 65 11.28 -3.25 13.00
CA GLY A 65 10.41 -3.46 11.83
C GLY A 65 8.96 -3.79 12.19
N ALA A 66 8.71 -4.50 13.30
CA ALA A 66 7.35 -4.77 13.79
C ALA A 66 6.62 -3.49 14.24
N VAL A 67 7.33 -2.56 14.89
CA VAL A 67 6.80 -1.25 15.26
C VAL A 67 6.65 -0.38 14.01
N GLY A 68 7.67 -0.34 13.15
CA GLY A 68 7.68 0.38 11.88
C GLY A 68 6.51 0.03 10.97
N ALA A 69 6.20 -1.27 10.83
CA ALA A 69 5.05 -1.75 10.06
C ALA A 69 3.69 -1.39 10.69
N SER A 70 3.66 -1.03 11.98
CA SER A 70 2.44 -0.60 12.67
C SER A 70 2.18 0.91 12.51
N ILE A 71 3.22 1.70 12.23
CA ILE A 71 3.15 3.17 12.13
C ILE A 71 3.35 3.70 10.70
N SER A 72 3.73 2.84 9.76
CA SER A 72 3.97 3.17 8.36
C SER A 72 3.44 2.09 7.42
N GLU A 73 3.16 2.44 6.16
CA GLU A 73 2.66 1.49 5.16
C GLU A 73 3.44 1.64 3.84
N ALA A 74 4.06 0.55 3.38
CA ALA A 74 4.79 0.49 2.11
C ALA A 74 3.85 0.51 0.88
N LEU A 75 4.41 0.51 -0.33
CA LEU A 75 3.62 0.43 -1.58
C LEU A 75 2.83 -0.89 -1.66
N LEU A 76 3.49 -2.00 -1.31
CA LEU A 76 2.97 -3.35 -1.26
C LEU A 76 3.19 -3.95 0.13
N LYS A 77 2.42 -4.99 0.46
CA LYS A 77 2.59 -5.79 1.68
C LYS A 77 2.52 -7.27 1.35
N ILE A 78 3.09 -8.10 2.21
CA ILE A 78 2.98 -9.56 2.07
C ILE A 78 1.55 -10.00 2.40
N LYS A 79 1.00 -10.94 1.62
CA LYS A 79 -0.30 -11.55 1.90
C LYS A 79 -0.27 -12.33 3.21
N PRO A 80 -1.40 -12.46 3.94
CA PRO A 80 -1.44 -13.22 5.19
C PRO A 80 -1.03 -14.70 5.05
N ASP A 81 -1.21 -15.28 3.86
CA ASP A 81 -0.81 -16.66 3.54
C ASP A 81 0.65 -16.79 3.08
N LEU A 82 1.40 -15.67 3.07
CA LEU A 82 2.80 -15.57 2.64
C LEU A 82 3.06 -15.99 1.18
N SER A 83 2.01 -16.12 0.37
CA SER A 83 2.12 -16.63 -1.01
C SER A 83 2.73 -15.61 -1.97
N ASP A 84 2.53 -14.31 -1.73
CA ASP A 84 2.85 -13.23 -2.66
C ASP A 84 2.71 -11.86 -1.98
N ALA A 85 3.03 -10.80 -2.73
CA ALA A 85 2.71 -9.43 -2.39
C ALA A 85 1.26 -9.04 -2.77
N ALA A 86 0.72 -8.05 -2.07
CA ALA A 86 -0.58 -7.44 -2.32
C ALA A 86 -0.49 -5.91 -2.21
N PRO A 87 -1.39 -5.16 -2.88
CA PRO A 87 -1.44 -3.71 -2.76
C PRO A 87 -1.62 -3.23 -1.31
N ALA A 88 -0.82 -2.26 -0.89
CA ALA A 88 -0.90 -1.55 0.39
C ALA A 88 -1.19 -0.06 0.12
N THR A 89 -0.23 0.86 0.29
CA THR A 89 -0.45 2.27 -0.06
C THR A 89 -0.75 2.46 -1.55
N ALA A 90 -0.22 1.58 -2.41
CA ALA A 90 -0.64 1.49 -3.79
C ALA A 90 -2.05 0.89 -3.89
N ALA A 91 -2.90 1.49 -4.71
CA ALA A 91 -4.17 0.91 -5.14
C ALA A 91 -3.97 -0.21 -6.17
N SER A 92 -2.97 -0.05 -7.05
CA SER A 92 -2.59 -1.03 -8.07
C SER A 92 -1.19 -0.76 -8.58
N TYR A 93 -0.59 -1.71 -9.29
CA TYR A 93 0.64 -1.50 -10.04
C TYR A 93 0.61 -2.23 -11.39
N SER A 94 1.49 -1.82 -12.30
CA SER A 94 1.76 -2.51 -13.56
C SER A 94 3.26 -2.65 -13.76
N VAL A 95 3.67 -3.75 -14.39
CA VAL A 95 5.07 -4.05 -14.69
C VAL A 95 5.25 -4.07 -16.21
N SER A 96 6.34 -3.47 -16.70
CA SER A 96 6.73 -3.52 -18.10
C SER A 96 7.08 -4.94 -18.55
N SER A 97 7.11 -5.18 -19.86
CA SER A 97 7.42 -6.48 -20.44
C SER A 97 8.84 -7.00 -20.10
N ASP A 98 9.79 -6.09 -19.85
CA ASP A 98 11.16 -6.42 -19.46
C ASP A 98 11.32 -6.63 -17.94
N GLY A 99 10.27 -6.38 -17.14
CA GLY A 99 10.31 -6.51 -15.68
C GLY A 99 11.03 -5.38 -14.95
N LEU A 100 11.60 -4.40 -15.67
CA LEU A 100 12.49 -3.37 -15.09
C LEU A 100 11.75 -2.09 -14.71
N THR A 101 10.54 -1.86 -15.24
CA THR A 101 9.74 -0.67 -14.95
C THR A 101 8.46 -1.03 -14.22
N TRP A 102 8.33 -0.49 -13.01
CA TRP A 102 7.14 -0.65 -12.18
C TRP A 102 6.41 0.69 -12.05
N THR A 103 5.12 0.71 -12.37
CA THR A 103 4.27 1.89 -12.22
C THR A 103 3.23 1.66 -11.15
N PHE A 104 3.27 2.45 -10.07
CA PHE A 104 2.33 2.36 -8.96
C PHE A 104 1.28 3.47 -9.02
N LYS A 105 0.02 3.13 -8.77
CA LYS A 105 -1.06 4.10 -8.55
C LYS A 105 -1.33 4.19 -7.06
N ILE A 106 -1.11 5.36 -6.45
CA ILE A 106 -1.36 5.59 -5.02
C ILE A 106 -2.86 5.72 -4.76
N ARG A 107 -3.35 5.20 -3.62
CA ARG A 107 -4.74 5.36 -3.20
C ARG A 107 -5.09 6.85 -3.06
N SER A 108 -6.21 7.27 -3.63
CA SER A 108 -6.64 8.68 -3.63
C SER A 108 -7.01 9.21 -2.23
N ASN A 109 -7.30 8.32 -1.29
CA ASN A 109 -7.61 8.64 0.10
C ASN A 109 -6.42 8.46 1.05
N ALA A 110 -5.23 8.08 0.55
CA ALA A 110 -4.05 7.91 1.39
C ALA A 110 -3.61 9.27 1.97
N LYS A 111 -3.45 9.32 3.29
CA LYS A 111 -3.05 10.50 4.03
C LYS A 111 -2.03 10.12 5.10
N TRP A 112 -1.08 11.02 5.31
CA TRP A 112 -0.25 11.01 6.50
C TRP A 112 -1.11 11.28 7.73
N SER A 113 -0.60 10.92 8.91
CA SER A 113 -1.28 11.14 10.19
C SER A 113 -1.56 12.62 10.49
N ASP A 114 -0.80 13.55 9.87
CA ASP A 114 -1.03 14.99 9.93
C ASP A 114 -2.12 15.50 8.96
N GLY A 115 -2.73 14.60 8.19
CA GLY A 115 -3.81 14.89 7.25
C GLY A 115 -3.35 15.25 5.83
N LYS A 116 -2.04 15.41 5.57
CA LYS A 116 -1.53 15.68 4.21
C LYS A 116 -1.72 14.46 3.30
N PRO A 117 -2.02 14.65 2.01
CA PRO A 117 -2.12 13.53 1.08
C PRO A 117 -0.76 12.84 0.91
N VAL A 118 -0.76 11.51 0.80
CA VAL A 118 0.42 10.73 0.42
C VAL A 118 0.57 10.79 -1.11
N THR A 119 1.79 11.04 -1.58
CA THR A 119 2.08 11.21 -3.02
C THR A 119 3.24 10.33 -3.46
N GLY A 120 3.38 10.13 -4.77
CA GLY A 120 4.55 9.44 -5.33
C GLY A 120 5.89 10.12 -4.98
N ALA A 121 5.88 11.42 -4.73
CA ALA A 121 7.08 12.16 -4.35
C ALA A 121 7.62 11.75 -2.97
N ASP A 122 6.75 11.29 -2.07
CA ASP A 122 7.15 10.82 -0.73
C ASP A 122 8.00 9.54 -0.84
N PHE A 123 7.62 8.64 -1.74
CA PHE A 123 8.37 7.41 -2.04
C PHE A 123 9.69 7.71 -2.74
N VAL A 124 9.68 8.62 -3.73
CA VAL A 124 10.91 9.08 -4.40
C VAL A 124 11.88 9.67 -3.39
N TYR A 125 11.40 10.50 -2.47
CA TYR A 125 12.21 11.04 -1.38
C TYR A 125 12.79 9.93 -0.50
N ALA A 126 11.97 8.97 -0.06
CA ALA A 126 12.42 7.89 0.82
C ALA A 126 13.54 7.04 0.18
N TRP A 127 13.39 6.66 -1.09
CA TRP A 127 14.42 5.89 -1.81
C TRP A 127 15.69 6.69 -2.03
N GLN A 128 15.57 7.96 -2.42
CA GLN A 128 16.74 8.85 -2.55
C GLN A 128 17.45 9.08 -1.22
N ARG A 129 16.69 9.09 -0.11
CA ARG A 129 17.24 9.28 1.23
C ARG A 129 18.00 8.03 1.70
N ILE A 130 17.46 6.82 1.47
CA ILE A 130 18.16 5.58 1.80
C ILE A 130 19.48 5.45 1.05
N LEU A 131 19.51 5.86 -0.22
CA LEU A 131 20.72 5.81 -1.04
C LEU A 131 21.69 6.98 -0.79
N ASP A 132 21.32 7.97 0.03
CA ASP A 132 22.22 9.07 0.37
C ASP A 132 23.32 8.56 1.31
N PRO A 133 24.61 8.57 0.90
CA PRO A 133 25.69 8.06 1.73
C PRO A 133 25.86 8.83 3.05
N ARG A 134 25.32 10.05 3.15
CA ARG A 134 25.32 10.83 4.39
C ARG A 134 24.39 10.26 5.46
N LEU A 135 23.37 9.49 5.05
CA LEU A 135 22.49 8.79 6.00
C LEU A 135 23.20 7.59 6.63
N ALA A 136 24.19 7.01 5.95
CA ALA A 136 24.82 5.75 6.35
C ALA A 136 23.77 4.66 6.66
N ALA A 137 22.77 4.52 5.77
CA ALA A 137 21.68 3.57 5.97
C ALA A 137 22.22 2.12 5.96
N PRO A 138 21.86 1.31 6.97
CA PRO A 138 22.44 -0.03 7.15
C PRO A 138 22.08 -1.02 6.04
N TYR A 139 21.00 -0.75 5.28
CA TYR A 139 20.50 -1.61 4.21
C TYR A 139 20.57 -0.97 2.81
N ALA A 140 21.30 0.13 2.63
CA ALA A 140 21.45 0.73 1.30
C ALA A 140 22.14 -0.23 0.31
N ASP A 141 23.24 -0.86 0.74
CA ASP A 141 24.05 -1.84 0.02
C ASP A 141 23.83 -3.25 0.58
N PRO A 142 23.70 -4.32 -0.25
CA PRO A 142 23.55 -4.31 -1.72
C PRO A 142 22.09 -4.20 -2.18
N PHE A 143 21.15 -4.00 -1.25
CA PHE A 143 19.74 -4.22 -1.53
C PHE A 143 19.14 -3.12 -2.42
N PHE A 144 19.33 -1.85 -2.09
CA PHE A 144 18.72 -0.75 -2.85
C PHE A 144 19.60 -0.28 -4.01
N ASP A 145 20.92 -0.26 -3.83
CA ASP A 145 21.88 0.17 -4.84
C ASP A 145 22.03 -0.80 -6.01
N GLY A 146 21.93 -2.12 -5.77
CA GLY A 146 22.00 -3.17 -6.76
C GLY A 146 20.69 -3.49 -7.47
N THR A 147 19.54 -3.10 -6.87
CA THR A 147 18.21 -3.42 -7.41
C THR A 147 17.63 -2.28 -8.27
N ILE A 148 17.94 -1.02 -7.93
CA ILE A 148 17.40 0.14 -8.65
C ILE A 148 18.41 0.60 -9.69
N ALA A 149 18.00 0.65 -10.95
CA ALA A 149 18.85 1.13 -12.05
C ALA A 149 19.41 2.53 -11.75
N GLY A 150 20.74 2.66 -11.78
CA GLY A 150 21.47 3.91 -11.50
C GLY A 150 21.63 4.24 -10.00
N ALA A 151 21.17 3.40 -9.08
CA ALA A 151 21.30 3.66 -7.65
C ALA A 151 22.74 3.46 -7.14
N ALA A 152 23.49 2.49 -7.68
CA ALA A 152 24.91 2.29 -7.35
C ALA A 152 25.79 3.53 -7.61
N ASP A 153 25.53 4.28 -8.67
CA ASP A 153 26.25 5.52 -8.98
C ASP A 153 26.08 6.59 -7.90
N TYR A 154 25.01 6.49 -7.10
CA TYR A 154 24.67 7.42 -6.05
C TYR A 154 25.06 6.89 -4.65
N GLY A 155 24.79 5.61 -4.37
CA GLY A 155 25.11 4.96 -3.09
C GLY A 155 26.62 4.80 -2.85
N SER A 156 27.43 4.73 -3.90
CA SER A 156 28.89 4.58 -3.81
C SER A 156 29.66 5.90 -3.61
N LEU A 157 28.96 7.04 -3.60
CA LEU A 157 29.60 8.35 -3.40
C LEU A 157 30.14 8.50 -1.98
N ASP A 158 31.32 9.12 -1.84
CA ASP A 158 31.85 9.46 -0.52
C ASP A 158 31.11 10.70 0.01
N ALA A 159 30.49 10.56 1.19
CA ALA A 159 29.66 11.59 1.80
C ALA A 159 30.37 12.95 1.98
N VAL A 160 31.70 12.95 2.07
CA VAL A 160 32.53 14.15 2.27
C VAL A 160 33.17 14.59 0.97
N LYS A 161 33.87 13.70 0.26
CA LYS A 161 34.64 14.05 -0.95
C LYS A 161 33.74 14.35 -2.13
N ASP A 162 32.61 13.65 -2.23
CA ASP A 162 31.65 13.79 -3.32
C ASP A 162 30.43 14.65 -2.95
N ALA A 163 30.49 15.39 -1.84
CA ALA A 163 29.36 16.17 -1.32
C ALA A 163 28.69 17.09 -2.36
N ALA A 164 29.46 17.63 -3.32
CA ALA A 164 28.95 18.47 -4.40
C ALA A 164 28.13 17.70 -5.47
N LYS A 165 28.34 16.38 -5.58
CA LYS A 165 27.62 15.48 -6.49
C LYS A 165 26.31 14.96 -5.86
N ILE A 166 26.19 15.03 -4.53
CA ILE A 166 25.00 14.57 -3.80
C ILE A 166 23.89 15.64 -3.91
N PRO A 167 22.70 15.32 -4.47
CA PRO A 167 21.63 16.30 -4.64
C PRO A 167 21.22 17.00 -3.34
N ALA A 168 20.87 18.28 -3.45
CA ALA A 168 20.42 19.07 -2.31
C ALA A 168 19.07 18.56 -1.72
N SER A 169 18.24 17.87 -2.51
CA SER A 169 16.93 17.37 -2.04
C SER A 169 17.04 16.27 -0.97
N SER A 170 18.15 15.54 -0.92
CA SER A 170 18.42 14.58 0.15
C SER A 170 18.97 15.25 1.42
N SER A 171 19.39 16.52 1.35
CA SER A 171 19.87 17.32 2.50
C SER A 171 18.93 18.43 2.96
N SER A 172 17.87 18.74 2.21
CA SER A 172 17.06 19.94 2.43
C SER A 172 15.96 19.81 3.49
N CYS A 173 15.75 18.63 4.08
CA CYS A 173 14.97 18.52 5.32
C CYS A 173 15.81 18.92 6.56
N ARG A 174 16.63 19.97 6.42
CA ARG A 174 17.25 20.64 7.56
C ARG A 174 16.11 21.38 8.27
N ARG A 175 15.77 20.95 9.49
CA ARG A 175 14.79 21.62 10.37
C ARG A 175 15.04 23.14 10.34
N ARG A 176 14.26 23.88 9.56
CA ARG A 176 14.22 25.34 9.70
C ARG A 176 13.43 25.59 10.97
N ARG A 177 14.09 26.18 11.97
CA ARG A 177 13.43 26.72 13.15
C ARG A 177 12.31 27.66 12.66
N PRO A 178 11.06 27.54 13.16
CA PRO A 178 9.98 28.40 12.71
C PRO A 178 10.38 29.87 12.88
N SER A 179 10.33 30.64 11.80
CA SER A 179 10.38 32.10 11.89
C SER A 179 9.11 32.57 12.59
N SER A 180 9.23 33.54 13.49
CA SER A 180 8.16 34.07 14.35
C SER A 180 6.96 34.70 13.61
N ASN A 181 6.98 34.75 12.28
CA ASN A 181 5.98 35.46 11.47
C ASN A 181 5.08 34.55 10.60
N GLY A 182 4.82 33.31 11.01
CA GLY A 182 3.62 32.56 10.59
C GLY A 182 3.42 32.28 9.08
N SER A 183 4.47 32.35 8.24
CA SER A 183 4.34 31.99 6.82
C SER A 183 4.44 30.48 6.62
N PRO A 184 3.57 29.85 5.79
CA PRO A 184 3.61 28.42 5.56
C PRO A 184 4.90 28.03 4.82
N ALA A 185 5.54 26.94 5.26
CA ALA A 185 6.71 26.38 4.60
C ALA A 185 6.31 25.89 3.19
N SER A 186 6.79 26.58 2.17
CA SER A 186 6.67 26.14 0.77
C SER A 186 7.40 24.80 0.59
N GLY A 187 6.66 23.77 0.19
CA GLY A 187 7.15 22.39 0.06
C GLY A 187 8.35 22.24 -0.89
N CYS A 188 9.29 21.40 -0.48
CA CYS A 188 10.44 21.00 -1.28
C CYS A 188 9.98 20.19 -2.50
N ARG A 189 10.16 20.71 -3.71
CA ARG A 189 10.02 19.93 -4.95
C ARG A 189 11.40 19.40 -5.38
N PRO A 190 11.60 18.08 -5.51
CA PRO A 190 12.85 17.53 -6.02
C PRO A 190 12.95 17.70 -7.55
N PRO A 191 14.17 17.92 -8.10
CA PRO A 191 14.40 18.15 -9.53
C PRO A 191 14.30 16.88 -10.41
N PHE A 192 14.20 15.69 -9.82
CA PHE A 192 14.21 14.38 -10.52
C PHE A 192 12.83 13.86 -10.95
N ALA A 193 11.78 14.69 -10.94
CA ALA A 193 10.48 14.34 -11.52
C ALA A 193 10.49 14.11 -13.05
N ARG A 194 11.66 14.07 -13.71
CA ARG A 194 11.80 13.83 -15.15
C ARG A 194 11.96 12.37 -15.55
N THR A 195 12.40 11.48 -14.65
CA THR A 195 12.55 10.05 -14.95
C THR A 195 11.45 9.17 -14.33
N TRP A 196 10.67 9.72 -13.41
CA TRP A 196 9.52 9.04 -12.80
C TRP A 196 8.24 9.71 -13.31
N SER A 197 7.65 9.12 -14.37
CA SER A 197 6.37 9.58 -14.89
C SER A 197 5.26 9.15 -13.93
N THR A 198 4.85 10.04 -13.02
CA THR A 198 3.53 9.92 -12.42
C THR A 198 2.51 10.45 -13.42
N SER A 199 1.94 9.55 -14.22
CA SER A 199 0.79 9.88 -15.05
C SER A 199 -0.42 10.17 -14.15
N THR A 200 -0.69 11.45 -13.93
CA THR A 200 -1.97 11.88 -13.37
C THR A 200 -2.98 11.81 -14.51
N ALA A 201 -3.91 10.87 -14.44
CA ALA A 201 -4.97 10.75 -15.44
C ALA A 201 -5.79 12.05 -15.51
N PRO A 202 -6.12 12.56 -16.71
CA PRO A 202 -6.94 13.76 -16.85
C PRO A 202 -8.37 13.46 -16.40
N THR A 203 -8.89 14.31 -15.52
CA THR A 203 -10.29 14.34 -15.10
C THR A 203 -11.19 14.49 -16.32
N SER A 204 -11.96 13.45 -16.65
CA SER A 204 -12.97 13.52 -17.71
C SER A 204 -14.11 14.44 -17.26
N GLY A 205 -14.21 15.60 -17.91
CA GLY A 205 -15.32 16.53 -17.73
C GLY A 205 -16.64 15.92 -18.22
N ARG A 206 -17.67 15.92 -17.36
CA ARG A 206 -19.04 15.58 -17.74
C ARG A 206 -19.57 16.60 -18.77
N PRO A 207 -20.25 16.17 -19.84
CA PRO A 207 -20.90 17.09 -20.77
C PRO A 207 -22.16 17.71 -20.12
N ARG A 208 -22.28 19.04 -20.19
CA ARG A 208 -23.51 19.77 -19.85
C ARG A 208 -24.56 19.53 -20.94
N ARG A 209 -25.75 19.08 -20.56
CA ARG A 209 -26.93 19.06 -21.44
C ARG A 209 -27.46 20.50 -21.64
N PRO A 210 -27.82 20.92 -22.86
CA PRO A 210 -28.59 22.15 -23.05
C PRO A 210 -30.06 21.92 -22.67
N ARG A 211 -30.69 23.00 -22.16
CA ARG A 211 -32.13 23.12 -21.96
C ARG A 211 -32.81 23.48 -23.27
#